data_AF-A0A831SQI3-F1
#
_entry.id   AF-A0A831SQI3-F1
#
_cell.length_a   1.000
_cell.length_b   1.000
_cell.length_c   1.000
_cell.angle_alpha   90.00
_cell.angle_beta   90.00
_cell.angle_gamma   90.00
#
_symmetry.space_group_name_H-M   'P 1'
#
loop_
_entity.id
_entity.type
_entity.pdbx_description
1 polymer ?
#
loop_
_entity_poly.entity_id
_entity_poly.type
_entity_poly.pdbx_seq_one_letter_code
_entity_poly.pdbx_strand_id
1 'polypeptide(L)'
;DRAGSLYMLGDILDYWMEFRHVIPRYFSSFLCILRELSRQGVELHWFSGNHDFSLGRFFTEEFGVSCYYGMHELVIDNRTFFMGHGDGLDPNDTGYRLFVTLIRNRFNQALFSAVQPDLAVALMRAFSRMSRKHNNVPAIVESDFLLQYADELASQKDFDYFVCGHSHMLKQATLSNGKSQYINLGTWIGDSCPYGVLEDGVFTLREL
;
A
#
# COMPACT_ATOMS: atom_id res chain seq x y z
N ASP A 1 13.46 15.74 -19.77
CA ASP A 1 12.04 16.10 -19.56
C ASP A 1 11.10 14.89 -19.47
N ARG A 2 11.41 13.87 -18.66
CA ARG A 2 10.40 12.88 -18.27
C ARG A 2 10.28 12.93 -16.75
N ALA A 3 9.12 13.40 -16.28
CA ALA A 3 8.72 13.12 -14.92
C ALA A 3 8.51 11.60 -14.80
N GLY A 4 9.10 10.98 -13.79
CA GLY A 4 8.97 9.53 -13.54
C GLY A 4 7.62 9.18 -12.94
N SER A 5 7.49 7.93 -12.50
CA SER A 5 6.29 7.44 -11.80
C SER A 5 6.64 7.03 -10.37
N LEU A 6 5.77 7.36 -9.42
CA LEU A 6 5.90 6.99 -8.01
C LEU A 6 4.81 5.98 -7.63
N TYR A 7 5.23 4.81 -7.15
CA TYR A 7 4.35 3.74 -6.69
C TYR A 7 4.42 3.64 -5.17
N MET A 8 3.28 3.87 -4.51
CA MET A 8 3.10 3.81 -3.06
C MET A 8 2.35 2.53 -2.69
N LEU A 9 3.02 1.57 -2.05
CA LEU A 9 2.47 0.22 -1.78
C LEU A 9 1.79 0.11 -0.41
N GLY A 10 0.88 1.03 -0.11
CA GLY A 10 0.03 1.01 1.09
C GLY A 10 0.71 1.45 2.38
N ASP A 11 -0.11 1.73 3.39
CA ASP A 11 0.30 2.21 4.71
C ASP A 11 1.18 3.47 4.67
N ILE A 12 0.95 4.33 3.68
CA ILE A 12 1.63 5.62 3.56
C ILE A 12 1.15 6.57 4.67
N LEU A 13 -0.14 6.48 4.99
CA LEU A 13 -0.76 7.23 6.06
C LEU A 13 -1.09 6.31 7.23
N ASP A 14 -0.74 6.76 8.44
CA ASP A 14 -1.06 6.08 9.71
C ASP A 14 -2.55 5.71 9.88
N TYR A 15 -3.42 6.45 9.21
CA TYR A 15 -4.85 6.21 9.06
C TYR A 15 -5.37 7.09 7.91
N TRP A 16 -6.36 6.62 7.16
CA TRP A 16 -7.07 7.52 6.23
C TRP A 16 -8.55 7.17 6.10
N MET A 17 -9.35 8.23 6.01
CA MET A 17 -10.72 8.16 5.56
C MET A 17 -11.07 9.46 4.83
N GLU A 18 -11.79 9.32 3.73
CA GLU A 18 -12.39 10.44 3.03
C GLU A 18 -13.61 10.97 3.80
N PHE A 19 -13.54 12.24 4.23
CA PHE A 19 -14.71 13.00 4.66
C PHE A 19 -15.24 13.84 3.50
N ARG A 20 -16.53 14.15 3.52
CA ARG A 20 -17.17 14.92 2.46
C ARG A 20 -16.62 16.34 2.29
N HIS A 21 -16.18 16.97 3.39
CA HIS A 21 -15.82 18.39 3.42
C HIS A 21 -14.56 18.69 4.24
N VAL A 22 -13.92 17.69 4.83
CA VAL A 22 -12.82 17.89 5.78
C VAL A 22 -11.62 17.03 5.38
N ILE A 23 -10.44 17.64 5.37
CA ILE A 23 -9.18 16.95 5.17
C ILE A 23 -8.48 16.90 6.53
N PRO A 24 -8.10 15.71 7.06
CA PRO A 24 -7.40 15.63 8.32
C PRO A 24 -6.07 16.41 8.29
N ARG A 25 -5.96 17.43 9.14
CA ARG A 25 -4.81 18.36 9.16
C ARG A 25 -3.45 17.68 9.34
N TYR A 26 -3.44 16.50 9.96
CA TYR A 26 -2.23 15.75 10.30
C TYR A 26 -1.39 15.42 9.06
N PHE A 27 -2.01 15.26 7.89
CA PHE A 27 -1.35 14.90 6.64
C PHE A 27 -1.06 16.10 5.73
N SER A 28 -1.30 17.33 6.19
CA SER A 28 -1.23 18.55 5.36
C SER A 28 0.11 18.70 4.61
N SER A 29 1.25 18.53 5.28
CA SER A 29 2.57 18.63 4.64
C SER A 29 2.75 17.58 3.55
N PHE A 30 2.34 16.33 3.80
CA PHE A 30 2.41 15.25 2.80
C PHE A 30 1.54 15.57 1.58
N LEU A 31 0.31 16.04 1.80
CA LEU A 31 -0.60 16.42 0.71
C LEU A 31 -0.05 17.57 -0.14
N CYS A 32 0.64 18.53 0.46
CA CYS A 32 1.32 19.60 -0.29
C CYS A 32 2.41 19.04 -1.21
N ILE A 33 3.25 18.12 -0.72
CA ILE A 33 4.29 17.47 -1.53
C ILE A 33 3.68 16.61 -2.63
N LEU A 34 2.63 15.85 -2.32
CA LEU A 34 1.93 15.02 -3.31
C LEU A 34 1.35 15.87 -4.45
N ARG A 35 0.76 17.03 -4.13
CA ARG A 35 0.28 18.00 -5.13
C ARG A 35 1.42 18.56 -5.98
N GLU A 36 2.56 18.86 -5.37
CA GLU A 36 3.71 19.38 -6.09
C GLU A 36 4.26 18.36 -7.09
N LEU A 37 4.41 17.10 -6.68
CA LEU A 37 4.82 16.01 -7.58
C LEU A 37 3.86 15.86 -8.77
N SER A 38 2.55 15.85 -8.50
CA SER A 38 1.51 15.81 -9.53
C SER A 38 1.64 16.99 -10.52
N ARG A 39 1.88 18.21 -10.01
CA ARG A 39 2.07 19.41 -10.85
C ARG A 39 3.36 19.38 -11.68
N GLN A 40 4.39 18.69 -11.19
CA GLN A 40 5.62 18.45 -11.92
C GLN A 40 5.48 17.35 -12.98
N GLY A 41 4.30 16.72 -13.09
CA GLY A 41 3.99 15.69 -14.08
C GLY A 41 4.36 14.27 -13.65
N VAL A 42 4.70 14.05 -12.37
CA VAL A 42 5.00 12.71 -11.85
C VAL A 42 3.71 11.90 -11.84
N GLU A 43 3.73 10.71 -12.43
CA GLU A 43 2.58 9.79 -12.37
C GLU A 43 2.53 9.16 -10.97
N LEU A 44 1.39 9.31 -10.28
CA LEU A 44 1.24 8.86 -8.91
C LEU A 44 0.32 7.63 -8.87
N HIS A 45 0.83 6.54 -8.31
CA HIS A 45 0.09 5.29 -8.12
C HIS A 45 0.07 4.96 -6.62
N TRP A 46 -1.10 4.64 -6.07
CA TRP A 46 -1.26 4.35 -4.65
C TRP A 46 -2.10 3.11 -4.43
N PHE A 47 -1.50 2.06 -3.92
CA PHE A 47 -2.17 0.84 -3.48
C PHE A 47 -2.60 1.01 -2.03
N SER A 48 -3.88 0.79 -1.71
CA SER A 48 -4.33 0.83 -0.32
C SER A 48 -3.66 -0.25 0.52
N GLY A 49 -3.25 0.07 1.74
CA GLY A 49 -2.90 -0.89 2.80
C GLY A 49 -4.00 -1.00 3.85
N ASN A 50 -3.65 -1.56 5.01
CA ASN A 50 -4.58 -1.77 6.13
C ASN A 50 -4.81 -0.52 6.98
N HIS A 51 -3.96 0.51 6.88
CA HIS A 51 -4.14 1.81 7.55
C HIS A 51 -4.84 2.85 6.68
N ASP A 52 -4.61 2.82 5.36
CA ASP A 52 -5.22 3.69 4.35
C ASP A 52 -6.20 2.90 3.45
N PHE A 53 -6.98 2.01 4.09
CA PHE A 53 -7.91 1.05 3.50
C PHE A 53 -8.95 1.60 2.51
N SER A 54 -9.23 2.90 2.55
CA SER A 54 -10.21 3.58 1.70
C SER A 54 -9.67 4.95 1.27
N LEU A 55 -8.80 4.93 0.26
CA LEU A 55 -8.29 6.14 -0.41
C LEU A 55 -9.41 7.02 -0.96
N GLY A 56 -10.54 6.42 -1.33
CA GLY A 56 -11.74 7.16 -1.75
C GLY A 56 -11.55 7.80 -3.12
N ARG A 57 -12.22 8.94 -3.36
CA ARG A 57 -12.10 9.72 -4.61
C ARG A 57 -11.16 10.91 -4.48
N PHE A 58 -11.02 11.45 -3.28
CA PHE A 58 -10.18 12.59 -2.97
C PHE A 58 -8.81 12.56 -3.67
N PHE A 59 -8.03 11.47 -3.55
CA PHE A 59 -6.69 11.45 -4.13
C PHE A 59 -6.68 11.44 -5.67
N THR A 60 -7.62 10.74 -6.29
CA THR A 60 -7.76 10.72 -7.74
C THR A 60 -8.25 12.06 -8.27
N GLU A 61 -9.27 12.65 -7.65
CA GLU A 61 -9.87 13.91 -8.10
C GLU A 61 -8.96 15.12 -7.82
N GLU A 62 -8.31 15.17 -6.65
CA GLU A 62 -7.49 16.33 -6.24
C GLU A 62 -6.02 16.24 -6.64
N PHE A 63 -5.46 15.04 -6.85
CA PHE A 63 -4.04 14.89 -7.17
C PHE A 63 -3.76 14.05 -8.43
N GLY A 64 -4.79 13.53 -9.09
CA GLY A 64 -4.62 12.67 -10.26
C GLY A 64 -3.98 11.31 -9.92
N VAL A 65 -4.07 10.88 -8.66
CA VAL A 65 -3.48 9.61 -8.21
C VAL A 65 -4.31 8.44 -8.71
N SER A 66 -3.66 7.46 -9.32
CA SER A 66 -4.26 6.17 -9.63
C SER A 66 -4.31 5.31 -8.37
N CYS A 67 -5.51 5.16 -7.79
CA CYS A 67 -5.70 4.37 -6.57
C CYS A 67 -6.06 2.91 -6.88
N TYR A 68 -5.36 1.98 -6.22
CA TYR A 68 -5.49 0.53 -6.39
C TYR A 68 -5.88 -0.12 -5.07
N TYR A 69 -6.60 -1.23 -5.15
CA TYR A 69 -7.04 -2.01 -3.99
C TYR A 69 -6.68 -3.48 -4.19
N GLY A 70 -5.95 -4.07 -3.26
CA GLY A 70 -5.41 -5.42 -3.38
C GLY A 70 -4.21 -5.51 -4.33
N MET A 71 -3.89 -6.73 -4.77
CA MET A 71 -2.81 -6.97 -5.75
C MET A 71 -3.28 -6.65 -7.17
N HIS A 72 -2.46 -5.94 -7.93
CA HIS A 72 -2.65 -5.67 -9.35
C HIS A 72 -1.45 -6.10 -10.16
N GLU A 73 -1.72 -6.52 -11.39
CA GLU A 73 -0.72 -6.76 -12.39
C GLU A 73 -0.56 -5.51 -13.27
N LEU A 74 0.66 -4.99 -13.35
CA LEU A 74 1.00 -3.82 -14.14
C LEU A 74 2.20 -4.14 -15.05
N VAL A 75 2.25 -3.52 -16.22
CA VAL A 75 3.42 -3.59 -17.10
C VAL A 75 4.14 -2.26 -17.07
N ILE A 76 5.39 -2.26 -16.63
CA ILE A 76 6.23 -1.05 -16.50
C ILE A 76 7.56 -1.35 -17.21
N ASP A 77 7.94 -0.51 -18.18
CA ASP A 77 9.16 -0.69 -18.99
C ASP A 77 9.34 -2.12 -19.53
N ASN A 78 8.26 -2.70 -20.09
CA ASN A 78 8.19 -4.08 -20.61
C ASN A 78 8.45 -5.19 -19.58
N ARG A 79 8.35 -4.88 -18.30
CA ARG A 79 8.40 -5.85 -17.21
C ARG A 79 7.01 -6.01 -16.61
N THR A 80 6.62 -7.25 -16.32
CA THR A 80 5.35 -7.55 -15.66
C THR A 80 5.56 -7.57 -14.15
N PHE A 81 4.80 -6.72 -13.47
CA PHE A 81 4.83 -6.54 -12.03
C PHE A 81 3.51 -6.99 -11.40
N PHE A 82 3.57 -7.83 -10.37
CA PHE A 82 2.49 -7.99 -9.40
C PHE A 82 2.77 -7.10 -8.19
N MET A 83 1.94 -6.09 -7.97
CA MET A 83 2.13 -5.11 -6.89
C MET A 83 0.89 -4.92 -6.05
N GLY A 84 1.11 -4.65 -4.77
CA GLY A 84 0.08 -4.32 -3.81
C GLY A 84 0.69 -4.22 -2.43
N HIS A 85 -0.13 -3.91 -1.42
CA HIS A 85 0.38 -3.79 -0.06
C HIS A 85 0.78 -5.15 0.52
N GLY A 86 -0.07 -6.18 0.34
CA GLY A 86 0.18 -7.56 0.79
C GLY A 86 -0.81 -8.04 1.86
N ASP A 87 -1.62 -7.14 2.40
CA ASP A 87 -2.73 -7.45 3.29
C ASP A 87 -3.83 -8.27 2.60
N GLY A 88 -4.55 -9.08 3.38
CA GLY A 88 -5.74 -9.78 2.91
C GLY A 88 -5.48 -10.88 1.86
N LEU A 89 -4.22 -11.26 1.68
CA LEU A 89 -3.82 -12.39 0.83
C LEU A 89 -4.09 -13.74 1.50
N ASP A 90 -4.13 -13.81 2.83
CA ASP A 90 -4.56 -15.03 3.53
C ASP A 90 -6.09 -15.17 3.42
N PRO A 91 -6.61 -16.18 2.68
CA PRO A 91 -8.05 -16.39 2.57
C PRO A 91 -8.70 -16.76 3.91
N ASN A 92 -7.91 -17.23 4.88
CA ASN A 92 -8.37 -17.63 6.20
C ASN A 92 -8.52 -16.46 7.18
N ASP A 93 -8.00 -15.26 6.83
CA ASP A 93 -8.20 -14.06 7.64
C ASP A 93 -9.61 -13.47 7.41
N THR A 94 -10.59 -14.20 7.92
CA THR A 94 -12.01 -13.86 7.85
C THR A 94 -12.33 -12.55 8.60
N GLY A 95 -11.58 -12.24 9.66
CA GLY A 95 -11.72 -11.02 10.45
C GLY A 95 -11.33 -9.79 9.64
N TYR A 96 -10.13 -9.82 9.04
CA TYR A 96 -9.64 -8.75 8.18
C TYR A 96 -10.55 -8.54 6.97
N ARG A 97 -10.94 -9.63 6.30
CA ARG A 97 -11.86 -9.56 5.14
C ARG A 97 -13.21 -8.95 5.50
N LEU A 98 -13.79 -9.33 6.64
CA LEU A 98 -15.04 -8.75 7.11
C LEU A 98 -14.87 -7.27 7.43
N PHE A 99 -13.80 -6.89 8.12
CA PHE A 99 -13.48 -5.51 8.45
C PHE A 99 -13.37 -4.65 7.18
N VAL A 100 -12.54 -5.07 6.22
CA VAL A 100 -12.37 -4.37 4.94
C VAL A 100 -13.69 -4.25 4.19
N THR A 101 -14.51 -5.32 4.18
CA THR A 101 -15.83 -5.30 3.54
C THR A 101 -16.77 -4.28 4.19
N LEU A 102 -16.80 -4.23 5.52
CA LEU A 102 -17.63 -3.27 6.26
C LEU A 102 -17.16 -1.83 6.02
N ILE A 103 -15.86 -1.59 6.06
CA ILE A 103 -15.29 -0.25 5.97
C ILE A 103 -15.31 0.30 4.53
N ARG A 104 -15.14 -0.55 3.51
CA ARG A 104 -15.24 -0.15 2.09
C ARG A 104 -16.67 -0.02 1.59
N ASN A 105 -17.67 -0.41 2.38
CA ASN A 105 -19.06 -0.25 2.01
C ASN A 105 -19.44 1.24 1.96
N ARG A 106 -19.92 1.71 0.80
CA ARG A 106 -20.27 3.13 0.56
C ARG A 106 -21.29 3.69 1.56
N PHE A 107 -22.23 2.88 2.03
CA PHE A 107 -23.20 3.30 3.04
C PHE A 107 -22.53 3.50 4.40
N ASN A 108 -21.65 2.58 4.80
CA ASN A 108 -20.90 2.71 6.05
C ASN A 108 -19.92 3.88 5.99
N GLN A 109 -19.27 4.11 4.85
CA GLN A 109 -18.43 5.29 4.63
C GLN A 109 -19.25 6.58 4.73
N ALA A 110 -20.43 6.63 4.12
CA ALA A 110 -21.32 7.77 4.23
C ALA A 110 -21.74 8.02 5.70
N LEU A 111 -22.11 6.97 6.44
CA LEU A 111 -22.45 7.07 7.85
C LEU A 111 -21.28 7.55 8.69
N PHE A 112 -20.08 6.98 8.48
CA PHE A 112 -18.89 7.35 9.23
C PHE A 112 -18.42 8.77 8.88
N SER A 113 -18.63 9.22 7.64
CA SER A 113 -18.33 10.59 7.19
C SER A 113 -19.28 11.64 7.77
N ALA A 114 -20.45 11.21 8.28
CA ALA A 114 -21.41 12.05 8.97
C ALA A 114 -21.08 12.23 10.47
N VAL A 115 -20.18 11.41 11.02
CA VAL A 115 -19.66 11.59 12.39
C VAL A 115 -18.81 12.85 12.44
N GLN A 116 -18.81 13.53 13.59
CA GLN A 116 -17.97 14.70 13.80
C GLN A 116 -16.49 14.34 13.50
N PRO A 117 -15.78 15.09 12.63
CA PRO A 117 -14.47 14.68 12.11
C PRO A 117 -13.39 14.43 13.16
N ASP A 118 -13.32 15.24 14.23
CA ASP A 118 -12.32 15.03 15.28
C ASP A 118 -12.57 13.73 16.05
N LEU A 119 -13.84 13.39 16.29
CA LEU A 119 -14.22 12.12 16.90
C LEU A 119 -13.86 10.95 15.99
N ALA A 120 -14.20 11.02 14.70
CA ALA A 120 -13.86 9.98 13.73
C ALA A 120 -12.33 9.79 13.63
N VAL A 121 -11.56 10.87 13.58
CA VAL A 121 -10.10 10.85 13.58
C VAL A 121 -9.56 10.26 14.89
N ALA A 122 -10.11 10.63 16.05
CA ALA A 122 -9.69 10.06 17.33
C ALA A 122 -9.91 8.53 17.37
N LEU A 123 -11.05 8.06 16.87
CA LEU A 123 -11.35 6.63 16.75
C LEU A 123 -10.38 5.92 15.82
N MET A 124 -10.15 6.45 14.60
CA MET A 124 -9.21 5.86 13.65
C MET A 124 -7.78 5.78 14.21
N ARG A 125 -7.33 6.84 14.89
CA ARG A 125 -6.02 6.84 15.57
C ARG A 125 -5.93 5.79 16.68
N ALA A 126 -7.01 5.59 17.43
CA ALA A 126 -7.07 4.54 18.44
C ALA A 126 -6.99 3.14 17.82
N PHE A 127 -7.76 2.89 16.74
CA PHE A 127 -7.72 1.62 16.01
C PHE A 127 -6.34 1.33 15.39
N SER A 128 -5.73 2.31 14.72
CA SER A 128 -4.38 2.21 14.15
C SER A 128 -3.34 1.84 15.23
N ARG A 129 -3.40 2.47 16.40
CA ARG A 129 -2.53 2.12 17.54
C ARG A 129 -2.80 0.74 18.12
N MET A 130 -4.07 0.33 18.16
CA MET A 130 -4.46 -0.97 18.69
C MET A 130 -4.04 -2.11 17.76
N SER A 131 -4.23 -1.96 16.44
CA SER A 131 -3.77 -2.92 15.44
C SER A 131 -2.26 -3.17 15.57
N ARG A 132 -1.44 -2.11 15.67
CA ARG A 132 0.00 -2.26 15.92
C ARG A 132 0.35 -3.03 17.20
N LYS A 133 -0.48 -2.94 18.23
CA LYS A 133 -0.28 -3.67 19.50
C LYS A 133 -0.83 -5.09 19.49
N HIS A 134 -1.77 -5.39 18.59
CA HIS A 134 -2.53 -6.64 18.56
C HIS A 134 -2.22 -7.51 17.34
N ASN A 135 -1.36 -7.04 16.42
CA ASN A 135 -0.72 -7.87 15.41
C ASN A 135 0.21 -8.87 16.12
N ASN A 136 -0.40 -9.95 16.58
CA ASN A 136 0.26 -11.06 17.28
C ASN A 136 1.01 -11.99 16.32
N VAL A 137 0.83 -11.79 15.00
CA VAL A 137 1.59 -12.51 13.97
C VAL A 137 2.99 -11.90 13.92
N PRO A 138 4.05 -12.68 14.19
CA PRO A 138 5.40 -12.19 14.05
C PRO A 138 5.68 -11.78 12.60
N ALA A 139 6.34 -10.64 12.40
CA ALA A 139 6.69 -10.11 11.07
C ALA A 139 7.37 -11.15 10.15
N ILE A 140 8.17 -12.06 10.73
CA ILE A 140 8.82 -13.16 9.99
C ILE A 140 7.80 -14.14 9.39
N VAL A 141 6.74 -14.48 10.13
CA VAL A 141 5.68 -15.41 9.67
C VAL A 141 4.91 -14.80 8.52
N GLU A 142 4.59 -13.51 8.63
CA GLU A 142 3.90 -12.77 7.56
C GLU A 142 4.78 -12.61 6.32
N SER A 143 6.07 -12.30 6.51
CA SER A 143 7.04 -12.21 5.41
C SER A 143 7.21 -13.54 4.67
N ASP A 144 7.23 -14.66 5.40
CA ASP A 144 7.34 -15.99 4.81
C ASP A 144 6.06 -16.40 4.09
N PHE A 145 4.88 -16.06 4.63
CA PHE A 145 3.60 -16.26 3.95
C PHE A 145 3.54 -15.49 2.61
N LEU A 146 3.93 -14.21 2.60
CA LEU A 146 3.94 -13.41 1.38
C LEU A 146 4.89 -13.97 0.31
N LEU A 147 6.06 -14.45 0.73
CA LEU A 147 7.01 -15.12 -0.16
C LEU A 147 6.41 -16.40 -0.75
N GLN A 148 5.78 -17.24 0.09
CA GLN A 148 5.11 -18.46 -0.36
C GLN A 148 3.99 -18.15 -1.36
N TYR A 149 3.16 -17.14 -1.08
CA TYR A 149 2.10 -16.70 -1.97
C TYR A 149 2.65 -16.28 -3.35
N ALA A 150 3.75 -15.51 -3.36
CA ALA A 150 4.42 -15.10 -4.59
C ALA A 150 4.97 -16.31 -5.37
N ASP A 151 5.53 -17.30 -4.67
CA ASP A 151 6.03 -18.54 -5.27
C ASP A 151 4.90 -19.37 -5.89
N GLU A 152 3.78 -19.51 -5.19
CA GLU A 152 2.59 -20.21 -5.71
C GLU A 152 2.03 -19.49 -6.95
N LEU A 153 2.00 -18.16 -6.95
CA LEU A 153 1.60 -17.37 -8.12
C LEU A 153 2.56 -17.57 -9.30
N ALA A 154 3.88 -17.61 -9.04
CA ALA A 154 4.90 -17.84 -10.06
C ALA A 154 4.82 -19.23 -10.71
N SER A 155 4.23 -20.21 -10.02
CA SER A 155 3.94 -21.53 -10.58
C SER A 155 2.75 -21.54 -11.54
N GLN A 156 1.89 -20.53 -11.47
CA GLN A 156 0.63 -20.45 -12.24
C GLN A 156 0.73 -19.43 -13.38
N LYS A 157 1.59 -18.42 -13.23
CA LYS A 157 1.66 -17.29 -14.16
C LYS A 157 3.06 -16.71 -14.26
N ASP A 158 3.45 -16.34 -15.47
CA ASP A 158 4.71 -15.65 -15.74
C ASP A 158 4.63 -14.15 -15.36
N PHE A 159 5.63 -13.69 -14.61
CA PHE A 159 5.87 -12.28 -14.30
C PHE A 159 7.34 -12.04 -13.95
N ASP A 160 7.82 -10.80 -13.99
CA ASP A 160 9.21 -10.46 -13.66
C ASP A 160 9.36 -10.19 -12.14
N TYR A 161 8.45 -9.42 -11.57
CA TYR A 161 8.56 -8.92 -10.19
C TYR A 161 7.26 -9.06 -9.40
N PHE A 162 7.36 -9.54 -8.17
CA PHE A 162 6.33 -9.43 -7.14
C PHE A 162 6.82 -8.41 -6.11
N VAL A 163 6.13 -7.28 -5.95
CA VAL A 163 6.54 -6.18 -5.06
C VAL A 163 5.44 -5.88 -4.05
N CYS A 164 5.77 -5.93 -2.76
CA CYS A 164 4.83 -5.66 -1.69
C CYS A 164 5.46 -4.93 -0.49
N GLY A 165 4.64 -4.66 0.53
CA GLY A 165 5.03 -4.15 1.84
C GLY A 165 4.44 -5.02 2.95
N HIS A 166 3.67 -4.40 3.86
CA HIS A 166 2.90 -5.03 4.93
C HIS A 166 3.71 -5.70 6.06
N SER A 167 4.59 -6.67 5.74
CA SER A 167 5.35 -7.42 6.76
C SER A 167 6.41 -6.61 7.50
N HIS A 168 6.70 -5.38 7.05
CA HIS A 168 7.76 -4.50 7.55
C HIS A 168 9.18 -5.09 7.46
N MET A 169 9.35 -6.25 6.81
CA MET A 169 10.61 -6.94 6.64
C MET A 169 11.15 -6.71 5.24
N LEU A 170 12.22 -5.91 5.13
CA LEU A 170 12.95 -5.75 3.87
C LEU A 170 13.50 -7.12 3.43
N LYS A 171 13.06 -7.60 2.26
CA LYS A 171 13.45 -8.93 1.77
C LYS A 171 13.45 -8.94 0.25
N GLN A 172 14.48 -9.54 -0.33
CA GLN A 172 14.57 -9.81 -1.77
C GLN A 172 14.97 -11.27 -1.98
N ALA A 173 14.25 -11.97 -2.85
CA ALA A 173 14.51 -13.38 -3.15
C ALA A 173 14.16 -13.70 -4.61
N THR A 174 14.89 -14.64 -5.21
CA THR A 174 14.48 -15.26 -6.48
C THR A 174 13.48 -16.35 -6.18
N LEU A 175 12.35 -16.35 -6.88
CA LEU A 175 11.30 -17.36 -6.74
C LEU A 175 11.73 -18.70 -7.34
N SER A 176 11.03 -19.76 -6.96
CA SER A 176 11.28 -21.16 -7.33
C SER A 176 11.30 -21.43 -8.84
N ASN A 177 10.66 -20.59 -9.65
CA ASN A 177 10.72 -20.66 -11.11
C ASN A 177 12.07 -20.21 -11.70
N GLY A 178 13.00 -19.70 -10.87
CA GLY A 178 14.36 -19.29 -11.23
C GLY A 178 14.46 -18.00 -12.04
N LYS A 179 13.35 -17.28 -12.24
CA LYS A 179 13.29 -16.07 -13.08
C LYS A 179 12.67 -14.89 -12.36
N SER A 180 11.53 -15.08 -11.72
CA SER A 180 10.78 -14.02 -11.05
C SER A 180 11.43 -13.63 -9.73
N GLN A 181 11.34 -12.35 -9.38
CA GLN A 181 11.88 -11.81 -8.12
C GLN A 181 10.76 -11.42 -7.17
N TYR A 182 10.89 -11.81 -5.91
CA TYR A 182 10.10 -11.29 -4.79
C TYR A 182 10.84 -10.14 -4.14
N ILE A 183 10.13 -9.03 -3.91
CA ILE A 183 10.60 -7.86 -3.21
C ILE A 183 9.57 -7.44 -2.17
N ASN A 184 9.97 -7.40 -0.91
CA ASN A 184 9.27 -6.67 0.14
C ASN A 184 10.05 -5.39 0.43
N LEU A 185 9.37 -4.24 0.32
CA LEU A 185 9.99 -2.92 0.50
C LEU A 185 10.36 -2.60 1.95
N GLY A 186 9.91 -3.38 2.94
CA GLY A 186 10.18 -3.11 4.34
C GLY A 186 9.34 -1.98 4.92
N THR A 187 9.93 -1.18 5.81
CA THR A 187 9.22 -0.09 6.51
C THR A 187 10.14 1.11 6.71
N TRP A 188 9.55 2.30 6.84
CA TRP A 188 10.23 3.54 7.23
C TRP A 188 10.13 3.82 8.73
N ILE A 189 9.68 2.84 9.51
CA ILE A 189 9.61 2.94 10.97
C ILE A 189 10.96 2.52 11.55
N GLY A 190 11.70 3.49 12.09
CA GLY A 190 13.02 3.27 12.69
C GLY A 190 14.08 4.10 11.97
N ASP A 191 15.28 3.53 11.86
CA ASP A 191 16.46 4.23 11.32
C ASP A 191 16.69 3.97 9.82
N SER A 192 15.82 3.21 9.16
CA SER A 192 15.96 2.82 7.75
C SER A 192 14.77 3.30 6.93
N CYS A 193 15.04 3.81 5.72
CA CYS A 193 14.03 4.27 4.76
C CYS A 193 14.24 3.62 3.37
N PRO A 194 14.01 2.31 3.23
CA PRO A 194 14.21 1.58 1.99
C PRO A 194 13.18 1.94 0.91
N TYR A 195 13.59 1.91 -0.35
CA TYR A 195 12.70 2.12 -1.50
C TYR A 195 13.17 1.34 -2.73
N GLY A 196 12.26 1.06 -3.64
CA GLY A 196 12.54 0.40 -4.91
C GLY A 196 12.73 1.39 -6.05
N VAL A 197 13.66 1.11 -6.96
CA VAL A 197 13.91 1.88 -8.17
C VAL A 197 13.98 0.95 -9.37
N LEU A 198 13.15 1.23 -10.38
CA LEU A 198 13.25 0.64 -11.70
C LEU A 198 13.91 1.65 -12.62
N GLU A 199 15.14 1.36 -13.05
CA GLU A 199 15.89 2.17 -14.01
C GLU A 199 16.48 1.23 -15.06
N ASP A 200 16.38 1.61 -16.34
CA ASP A 200 16.89 0.82 -17.48
C ASP A 200 16.40 -0.65 -17.48
N GLY A 201 15.17 -0.89 -17.02
CA GLY A 201 14.55 -2.22 -16.95
C GLY A 201 15.11 -3.14 -15.86
N VAL A 202 15.86 -2.58 -14.90
CA VAL A 202 16.42 -3.28 -13.74
C VAL A 202 15.85 -2.70 -12.45
N PHE A 203 15.20 -3.56 -11.65
CA PHE A 203 14.71 -3.19 -10.33
C PHE A 203 15.80 -3.36 -9.27
N THR A 204 16.02 -2.32 -8.45
CA THR A 204 16.99 -2.32 -7.34
C THR A 204 16.37 -1.75 -6.07
N LEU A 205 16.77 -2.28 -4.91
CA LEU A 205 16.47 -1.69 -3.61
C LEU A 205 17.55 -0.68 -3.24
N ARG A 206 17.12 0.48 -2.73
CA ARG A 206 17.97 1.57 -2.23
C ARG A 206 17.46 2.03 -0.87
N GLU A 207 18.22 2.89 -0.21
CA GLU A 207 17.90 3.50 1.08
C GLU A 207 18.14 5.01 0.99
N LEU A 208 17.26 5.82 1.61
CA LEU A 208 17.33 7.29 1.61
C LEU A 208 18.32 7.85 2.63
#